data_AF-A0A933CC66-F1
#
_entry.id   AF-A0A933CC66-F1
#
_cell.length_a   1.000
_cell.length_b   1.000
_cell.length_c   1.000
_cell.angle_alpha   90.00
_cell.angle_beta   90.00
_cell.angle_gamma   90.00
#
_symmetry.space_group_name_H-M   'P 1'
#
loop_
_entity.id
_entity.type
_entity.pdbx_description
1 polymer ?
#
loop_
_entity_poly.entity_id
_entity_poly.type
_entity_poly.pdbx_seq_one_letter_code
_entity_poly.pdbx_strand_id
1 'polypeptide(L)'
;MRSVFLIIISVLLLFLLLGESKTEPVSAMAATATSTQVKQAAEEPVLLRLDPDLDGSFIIDAIKNHPMPEVSHVLWSKVESKEVVIRLLDRAEASGRFVPAPVFDREHTTVGLKGTLYLSPQIIVPARVGRPLERKYFDIILLHEAVHFEQIDSGRYASTVITDPNDSPDQCEAGWNLEREAYERECDFARMTGYDRLPYCSSDPKAFDRALFAALSAGRHDSCPAHWQHMLGM
;
A
#
# COMPACT_ATOMS: atom_id res chain seq x y z
N MET A 1 -39.88 -55.38 34.58
CA MET A 1 -41.31 -55.13 34.83
C MET A 1 -41.44 -53.69 35.29
N ARG A 2 -42.33 -52.83 34.83
CA ARG A 2 -43.33 -52.87 33.75
C ARG A 2 -43.78 -51.40 33.47
N SER A 3 -42.98 -50.41 33.87
CA SER A 3 -43.48 -49.03 34.08
C SER A 3 -42.75 -47.93 33.28
N VAL A 4 -41.72 -48.26 32.49
CA VAL A 4 -41.03 -47.25 31.63
C VAL A 4 -41.48 -47.35 30.16
N PHE A 5 -42.20 -48.42 29.79
CA PHE A 5 -42.65 -48.67 28.41
C PHE A 5 -43.97 -47.98 28.02
N LEU A 6 -44.67 -47.37 28.98
CA LEU A 6 -46.02 -46.80 28.79
C LEU A 6 -46.04 -45.30 28.46
N ILE A 7 -44.90 -44.60 28.53
CA ILE A 7 -44.83 -43.16 28.24
C ILE A 7 -44.50 -42.89 26.76
N ILE A 8 -43.86 -43.85 26.06
CA ILE A 8 -43.46 -43.71 24.66
C ILE A 8 -44.65 -43.86 23.69
N ILE A 9 -45.75 -44.49 24.11
CA ILE A 9 -46.91 -44.77 23.24
C ILE A 9 -47.97 -43.64 23.26
N SER A 10 -47.99 -42.80 24.30
CA SER A 10 -49.05 -41.79 24.47
C SER A 10 -48.80 -40.45 23.74
N VAL A 11 -47.56 -40.15 23.35
CA VAL A 11 -47.24 -38.90 22.62
C VAL A 11 -47.27 -39.09 21.09
N LEU A 12 -47.00 -40.30 20.59
CA LEU A 12 -47.06 -40.60 19.15
C LEU A 12 -48.49 -40.73 18.58
N LEU A 13 -49.48 -41.00 19.43
CA LEU A 13 -50.88 -41.13 19.03
C LEU A 13 -51.64 -39.80 18.90
N LEU A 14 -51.06 -38.69 19.37
CA LEU A 14 -51.71 -37.37 19.33
C LEU A 14 -51.43 -36.59 18.03
N PHE A 15 -50.34 -36.90 17.32
CA PHE A 15 -50.06 -36.27 16.01
C PHE A 15 -50.60 -37.06 14.81
N LEU A 16 -50.95 -38.34 14.98
CA LEU A 16 -51.57 -39.16 13.94
C LEU A 16 -53.08 -38.93 13.76
N LEU A 17 -53.69 -38.02 14.52
CA LEU A 17 -55.14 -37.76 14.51
C LEU A 17 -55.53 -36.34 14.09
N LEU A 18 -54.59 -35.50 13.63
CA LEU A 18 -54.88 -34.19 13.06
C LEU A 18 -54.60 -34.15 11.56
N GLY A 19 -55.52 -34.77 10.81
CA GLY A 19 -56.19 -34.11 9.68
C GLY A 19 -55.41 -33.93 8.38
N GLU A 20 -55.64 -34.87 7.47
CA GLU A 20 -55.42 -34.75 6.03
C GLU A 20 -56.25 -33.62 5.40
N SER A 21 -55.70 -32.95 4.38
CA SER A 21 -56.47 -32.40 3.26
C SER A 21 -55.58 -32.29 2.02
N LYS A 22 -55.91 -33.10 1.01
CA LYS A 22 -55.28 -33.22 -0.31
C LYS A 22 -55.55 -31.98 -1.18
N THR A 23 -54.56 -31.55 -1.97
CA THR A 23 -54.72 -31.09 -3.36
C THR A 23 -53.35 -31.01 -4.08
N GLU A 24 -53.21 -31.79 -5.15
CA GLU A 24 -52.36 -31.54 -6.34
C GLU A 24 -53.29 -31.76 -7.56
N PRO A 25 -52.93 -31.45 -8.84
CA PRO A 25 -51.83 -30.66 -9.44
C PRO A 25 -52.39 -29.63 -10.48
N VAL A 26 -51.54 -29.08 -11.37
CA VAL A 26 -51.77 -28.37 -12.68
C VAL A 26 -50.93 -27.08 -12.70
N SER A 27 -50.21 -26.63 -13.74
CA SER A 27 -49.65 -27.16 -14.99
C SER A 27 -48.86 -25.99 -15.64
N ALA A 28 -47.76 -26.32 -16.31
CA ALA A 28 -47.12 -25.63 -17.45
C ALA A 28 -46.82 -24.10 -17.40
N MET A 29 -45.53 -23.76 -17.49
CA MET A 29 -44.96 -23.27 -18.77
C MET A 29 -43.43 -23.29 -18.73
N ALA A 30 -42.86 -23.76 -19.84
CA ALA A 30 -41.44 -23.93 -20.11
C ALA A 30 -40.76 -22.62 -20.54
N ALA A 31 -39.47 -22.48 -20.21
CA ALA A 31 -38.44 -22.01 -21.15
C ALA A 31 -37.02 -22.15 -20.55
N THR A 32 -36.32 -23.16 -21.06
CA THR A 32 -34.97 -23.06 -21.64
C THR A 32 -33.81 -22.46 -20.82
N ALA A 33 -32.83 -23.34 -20.61
CA ALA A 33 -31.50 -23.13 -20.06
C ALA A 33 -30.72 -21.93 -20.63
N THR A 34 -29.88 -21.31 -19.80
CA THR A 34 -28.46 -21.16 -20.15
C THR A 34 -27.61 -21.04 -18.89
N SER A 35 -26.50 -21.76 -18.88
CA SER A 35 -25.48 -21.67 -17.85
C SER A 35 -24.91 -20.25 -17.84
N THR A 36 -24.94 -19.59 -16.69
CA THR A 36 -24.06 -18.45 -16.46
C THR A 36 -22.89 -18.96 -15.64
N GLN A 37 -21.82 -19.26 -16.36
CA GLN A 37 -20.46 -19.26 -15.82
C GLN A 37 -20.35 -18.09 -14.85
N VAL A 38 -20.03 -18.39 -13.59
CA VAL A 38 -19.42 -17.38 -12.72
C VAL A 38 -18.08 -17.08 -13.37
N LYS A 39 -18.06 -16.10 -14.27
CA LYS A 39 -16.83 -15.38 -14.61
C LYS A 39 -16.34 -14.87 -13.26
N GLN A 40 -15.23 -15.42 -12.78
CA GLN A 40 -14.30 -14.65 -11.97
C GLN A 40 -14.10 -13.36 -12.76
N ALA A 41 -14.77 -12.29 -12.33
CA ALA A 41 -14.28 -10.97 -12.61
C ALA A 41 -12.86 -11.00 -12.04
N ALA A 42 -11.87 -10.93 -12.92
CA ALA A 42 -10.58 -10.44 -12.53
C ALA A 42 -10.88 -9.07 -11.93
N GLU A 43 -10.98 -9.00 -10.60
CA GLU A 43 -11.14 -7.74 -9.89
C GLU A 43 -10.04 -6.84 -10.44
N GLU A 44 -10.40 -5.69 -10.98
CA GLU A 44 -9.41 -4.69 -11.36
C GLU A 44 -8.49 -4.48 -10.14
N PRO A 45 -7.16 -4.34 -10.34
CA PRO A 45 -6.29 -3.95 -9.23
C PRO A 45 -6.94 -2.75 -8.57
N VAL A 46 -7.25 -2.89 -7.29
CA VAL A 46 -8.04 -1.93 -6.53
C VAL A 46 -7.20 -0.67 -6.38
N LEU A 47 -7.21 0.16 -7.42
CA LEU A 47 -7.16 1.60 -7.34
C LEU A 47 -8.37 1.97 -6.48
N LEU A 48 -8.20 1.90 -5.16
CA LEU A 48 -9.21 2.36 -4.21
C LEU A 48 -9.47 3.81 -4.54
N ARG A 49 -10.56 4.05 -5.28
CA ARG A 49 -11.12 5.32 -5.71
C ARG A 49 -10.12 6.44 -5.51
N LEU A 50 -9.22 6.56 -6.48
CA LEU A 50 -8.61 7.84 -6.74
C LEU A 50 -9.75 8.85 -6.76
N ASP A 51 -9.55 9.99 -6.10
CA ASP A 51 -10.39 11.16 -6.27
C ASP A 51 -10.95 11.17 -7.71
N PRO A 52 -12.28 11.22 -7.92
CA PRO A 52 -12.87 11.05 -9.25
C PRO A 52 -12.32 12.01 -10.32
N ASP A 53 -11.61 13.07 -9.89
CA ASP A 53 -10.94 14.05 -10.76
C ASP A 53 -9.47 13.70 -11.09
N LEU A 54 -8.86 12.72 -10.40
CA LEU A 54 -7.50 12.21 -10.63
C LEU A 54 -7.54 10.86 -11.33
N ASP A 55 -7.36 10.91 -12.66
CA ASP A 55 -7.18 9.72 -13.48
C ASP A 55 -5.89 8.96 -13.09
N GLY A 56 -6.07 7.70 -12.69
CA GLY A 56 -4.98 6.81 -12.28
C GLY A 56 -4.07 6.36 -13.40
N SER A 57 -4.50 6.50 -14.64
CA SER A 57 -3.70 6.15 -15.82
C SER A 57 -2.34 6.87 -15.80
N PHE A 58 -2.31 8.13 -15.37
CA PHE A 58 -1.07 8.91 -15.25
C PHE A 58 -0.05 8.28 -14.30
N ILE A 59 -0.50 7.78 -13.14
CA ILE A 59 0.38 7.17 -12.13
C ILE A 59 0.88 5.83 -12.64
N ILE A 60 -0.01 5.03 -13.24
CA ILE A 60 0.34 3.75 -13.84
C ILE A 60 1.36 3.93 -14.97
N ASP A 61 1.12 4.86 -15.89
CA ASP A 61 2.03 5.21 -16.97
C ASP A 61 3.36 5.72 -16.43
N ALA A 62 3.34 6.46 -15.32
CA ALA A 62 4.54 6.97 -14.69
C ALA A 62 5.44 5.85 -14.14
N ILE A 63 4.85 4.88 -13.46
CA ILE A 63 5.58 3.76 -12.88
C ILE A 63 6.07 2.85 -14.01
N LYS A 64 5.19 2.46 -14.92
CA LYS A 64 5.51 1.52 -16.01
C LYS A 64 6.60 2.02 -16.96
N ASN A 65 6.60 3.32 -17.25
CA ASN A 65 7.56 3.92 -18.17
C ASN A 65 8.67 4.70 -17.45
N HIS A 66 8.83 4.48 -16.15
CA HIS A 66 9.84 5.17 -15.37
C HIS A 66 11.25 4.84 -15.90
N PRO A 67 12.16 5.82 -16.02
CA PRO A 67 13.51 5.61 -16.52
C PRO A 67 14.40 4.72 -15.63
N MET A 68 14.03 4.55 -14.36
CA MET A 68 14.75 3.73 -13.39
C MET A 68 14.12 2.33 -13.26
N PRO A 69 14.88 1.22 -13.45
CA PRO A 69 14.38 -0.14 -13.35
C PRO A 69 13.76 -0.53 -12.00
N GLU A 70 14.23 0.07 -10.91
CA GLU A 70 13.67 -0.09 -9.55
C GLU A 70 12.19 0.30 -9.53
N VAL A 71 11.81 1.28 -10.36
CA VAL A 71 10.41 1.69 -10.51
C VAL A 71 9.71 0.89 -11.61
N SER A 72 10.26 0.86 -12.82
CA SER A 72 9.55 0.31 -14.00
C SER A 72 9.55 -1.21 -14.11
N HIS A 73 10.49 -1.89 -13.45
CA HIS A 73 10.51 -3.36 -13.40
C HIS A 73 10.14 -3.85 -12.01
N VAL A 74 10.82 -3.37 -10.96
CA VAL A 74 10.63 -3.89 -9.61
C VAL A 74 9.28 -3.44 -9.05
N LEU A 75 9.08 -2.15 -8.79
CA LEU A 75 7.81 -1.64 -8.26
C LEU A 75 6.62 -1.96 -9.18
N TRP A 76 6.77 -1.79 -10.50
CA TRP A 76 5.72 -2.12 -11.46
C TRP A 76 5.27 -3.57 -11.36
N SER A 77 6.19 -4.55 -11.32
CA SER A 77 5.82 -5.97 -11.23
C SER A 77 4.96 -6.28 -10.00
N LYS A 78 5.16 -5.52 -8.92
CA LYS A 78 4.43 -5.66 -7.65
C LYS A 78 3.08 -4.95 -7.68
N VAL A 79 3.00 -3.81 -8.35
CA VAL A 79 1.72 -3.16 -8.63
C VAL A 79 0.86 -4.03 -9.56
N GLU A 80 1.46 -4.60 -10.61
CA GLU A 80 0.78 -5.46 -11.59
C GLU A 80 0.27 -6.76 -10.97
N SER A 81 1.07 -7.39 -10.11
CA SER A 81 0.69 -8.60 -9.38
C SER A 81 -0.20 -8.34 -8.15
N LYS A 82 -0.50 -7.07 -7.85
CA LYS A 82 -1.27 -6.62 -6.68
C LYS A 82 -0.61 -6.91 -5.32
N GLU A 83 0.68 -7.21 -5.32
CA GLU A 83 1.49 -7.25 -4.10
C GLU A 83 1.70 -5.84 -3.51
N VAL A 84 1.64 -4.79 -4.33
CA VAL A 84 1.65 -3.39 -3.88
C VAL A 84 0.39 -2.69 -4.38
N VAL A 85 -0.33 -2.04 -3.46
CA VAL A 85 -1.50 -1.21 -3.80
C VAL A 85 -1.11 0.26 -3.79
N ILE A 86 -1.61 1.03 -4.75
CA ILE A 86 -1.42 2.49 -4.77
C ILE A 86 -2.66 3.16 -4.16
N ARG A 87 -2.45 4.06 -3.21
CA ARG A 87 -3.49 4.89 -2.60
C ARG A 87 -3.12 6.36 -2.67
N LEU A 88 -4.12 7.22 -2.70
CA LEU A 88 -3.90 8.65 -2.50
C LEU A 88 -3.96 8.99 -1.03
N LEU A 89 -3.12 9.93 -0.61
CA LEU A 89 -3.27 10.57 0.68
C LEU A 89 -4.49 11.51 0.63
N ASP A 90 -5.28 11.48 1.70
CA ASP A 90 -6.38 12.41 1.95
C ASP A 90 -5.89 13.79 2.41
N ARG A 91 -4.60 13.89 2.68
CA ARG A 91 -3.91 15.07 3.18
C ARG A 91 -2.81 15.53 2.24
N ALA A 92 -2.57 16.83 2.31
CA ALA A 92 -1.64 17.54 1.47
C ALA A 92 -0.21 17.40 2.04
N GLU A 93 0.49 16.33 1.67
CA GLU A 93 1.88 16.09 2.05
C GLU A 93 2.83 16.33 0.86
N ALA A 94 4.07 16.74 1.14
CA ALA A 94 5.06 17.07 0.11
C ALA A 94 5.78 15.84 -0.49
N SER A 95 5.39 14.62 -0.10
CA SER A 95 6.05 13.37 -0.46
C SER A 95 5.06 12.24 -0.78
N GLY A 96 5.60 11.11 -1.21
CA GLY A 96 4.96 9.81 -1.11
C GLY A 96 5.16 9.19 0.28
N ARG A 97 4.62 7.99 0.47
CA ARG A 97 4.95 7.12 1.60
C ARG A 97 4.66 5.66 1.27
N PHE A 98 5.69 4.82 1.31
CA PHE A 98 5.51 3.38 1.29
C PHE A 98 5.24 2.84 2.70
N VAL A 99 4.20 2.02 2.85
CA VAL A 99 3.85 1.38 4.12
C VAL A 99 3.79 -0.14 3.92
N PRO A 100 4.62 -0.93 4.62
CA PRO A 100 4.57 -2.39 4.50
C PRO A 100 3.25 -2.95 5.04
N ALA A 101 2.75 -4.01 4.40
CA ALA A 101 1.50 -4.67 4.76
C ALA A 101 1.36 -5.08 6.24
N PRO A 102 2.40 -5.59 6.95
CA PRO A 102 2.27 -5.93 8.37
C PRO A 102 1.92 -4.76 9.30
N VAL A 103 1.95 -3.51 8.84
CA VAL A 103 1.52 -2.33 9.62
C VAL A 103 -0.03 -2.18 9.65
N PHE A 104 -0.77 -2.90 8.80
CA PHE A 104 -2.25 -2.89 8.74
C PHE A 104 -2.93 -4.02 9.51
N ASP A 105 -2.18 -4.84 10.24
CA ASP A 105 -2.71 -6.09 10.79
C ASP A 105 -3.60 -5.88 12.02
N ARG A 106 -4.89 -5.65 11.76
CA ARG A 106 -5.98 -6.37 12.44
C ARG A 106 -7.21 -6.66 11.57
N GLU A 107 -7.43 -5.98 10.43
CA GLU A 107 -8.72 -6.08 9.73
C GLU A 107 -8.68 -6.46 8.24
N HIS A 108 -7.53 -6.45 7.57
CA HIS A 108 -7.46 -6.68 6.11
C HIS A 108 -6.38 -7.69 5.73
N THR A 109 -6.65 -8.97 5.99
CA THR A 109 -5.82 -10.11 5.57
C THR A 109 -5.95 -10.38 4.07
N THR A 110 -5.33 -9.55 3.24
CA THR A 110 -5.16 -9.88 1.81
C THR A 110 -3.89 -10.70 1.66
N VAL A 111 -4.02 -12.01 1.44
CA VAL A 111 -2.90 -12.92 1.20
C VAL A 111 -2.08 -12.40 0.02
N GLY A 112 -0.77 -12.20 0.22
CA GLY A 112 0.16 -11.74 -0.82
C GLY A 112 0.40 -10.24 -0.89
N LEU A 113 -0.33 -9.41 -0.13
CA LEU A 113 -0.04 -7.97 -0.05
C LEU A 113 1.31 -7.75 0.67
N LYS A 114 2.22 -7.04 0.01
CA LYS A 114 3.52 -6.61 0.52
C LYS A 114 3.50 -5.20 1.08
N GLY A 115 2.67 -4.30 0.52
CA GLY A 115 2.52 -2.96 1.07
C GLY A 115 1.57 -2.05 0.29
N THR A 116 1.49 -0.81 0.76
CA THR A 116 0.73 0.27 0.13
C THR A 116 1.66 1.44 -0.16
N LEU A 117 1.68 1.87 -1.42
CA LEU A 117 2.29 3.13 -1.85
C LEU A 117 1.25 4.25 -1.74
N TYR A 118 1.45 5.18 -0.82
CA TYR A 118 0.66 6.38 -0.70
C TYR A 118 1.28 7.52 -1.49
N LEU A 119 0.48 8.23 -2.28
CA LEU A 119 0.92 9.38 -3.07
C LEU A 119 0.05 10.61 -2.77
N SER A 120 0.68 11.77 -2.59
CA SER A 120 -0.03 13.01 -2.33
C SER A 120 -0.55 13.66 -3.62
N PRO A 121 -1.80 14.19 -3.64
CA PRO A 121 -2.27 15.02 -4.74
C PRO A 121 -1.38 16.24 -5.02
N GLN A 122 -0.68 16.78 -4.00
CA GLN A 122 0.23 17.92 -4.18
C GLN A 122 1.43 17.62 -5.07
N ILE A 123 1.84 16.36 -5.19
CA ILE A 123 2.92 15.95 -6.10
C ILE A 123 2.35 15.45 -7.44
N ILE A 124 1.18 14.80 -7.42
CA ILE A 124 0.58 14.23 -8.63
C ILE A 124 0.00 15.33 -9.54
N VAL A 125 -0.78 16.26 -9.00
CA VAL A 125 -1.49 17.25 -9.81
C VAL A 125 -0.51 18.14 -10.60
N PRO A 126 0.54 18.73 -9.99
CA PRO A 126 1.51 19.54 -10.74
C PRO A 126 2.27 18.74 -11.81
N ALA A 127 2.57 17.47 -11.54
CA ALA A 127 3.22 16.58 -12.49
C ALA A 127 2.31 16.23 -13.68
N ARG A 128 1.01 16.00 -13.42
CA ARG A 128 0.00 15.67 -14.43
C ARG A 128 -0.30 16.84 -15.36
N VAL A 129 -0.37 18.07 -14.85
CA VAL A 129 -0.65 19.26 -15.68
C VAL A 129 0.52 19.65 -16.60
N GLY A 130 1.55 18.79 -16.70
CA GLY A 130 2.53 18.84 -17.78
C GLY A 130 3.66 19.84 -17.55
N ARG A 131 3.91 20.28 -16.32
CA ARG A 131 5.09 21.09 -16.03
C ARG A 131 6.31 20.17 -15.96
N PRO A 132 7.32 20.30 -16.84
CA PRO A 132 8.38 19.31 -16.96
C PRO A 132 9.22 19.09 -15.69
N LEU A 133 9.39 20.12 -14.86
CA LEU A 133 10.17 20.02 -13.63
C LEU A 133 9.40 19.28 -12.54
N GLU A 134 8.11 19.54 -12.44
CA GLU A 134 7.20 18.87 -11.51
C GLU A 134 7.02 17.41 -11.88
N ARG A 135 7.06 17.07 -13.17
CA ARG A 135 7.11 15.68 -13.62
C ARG A 135 8.39 14.97 -13.16
N LYS A 136 9.56 15.59 -13.34
CA LYS A 136 10.84 15.03 -12.84
C LYS A 136 10.83 14.86 -11.32
N TYR A 137 10.26 15.83 -10.58
CA TYR A 137 10.13 15.72 -9.14
C TYR A 137 9.23 14.54 -8.74
N PHE A 138 8.11 14.33 -9.43
CA PHE A 138 7.27 13.17 -9.20
C PHE A 138 7.98 11.85 -9.50
N ASP A 139 8.77 11.77 -10.58
CA ASP A 139 9.61 10.61 -10.89
C ASP A 139 10.67 10.36 -9.80
N ILE A 140 11.29 11.42 -9.25
CA ILE A 140 12.20 11.31 -8.09
C ILE A 140 11.49 10.70 -6.87
N ILE A 141 10.27 11.14 -6.56
CA ILE A 141 9.50 10.57 -5.45
C ILE A 141 9.14 9.11 -5.71
N LEU A 142 8.75 8.73 -6.94
CA LEU A 142 8.48 7.32 -7.25
C LEU A 142 9.74 6.45 -7.06
N LEU A 143 10.91 6.95 -7.43
CA LEU A 143 12.18 6.27 -7.18
C LEU A 143 12.44 6.10 -5.68
N HIS A 144 12.28 7.16 -4.89
CA HIS A 144 12.45 7.11 -3.45
C HIS A 144 11.62 5.99 -2.81
N GLU A 145 10.33 5.95 -3.12
CA GLU A 145 9.43 4.96 -2.55
C GLU A 145 9.72 3.53 -3.08
N ALA A 146 10.21 3.40 -4.32
CA ALA A 146 10.65 2.11 -4.84
C ALA A 146 11.89 1.57 -4.10
N VAL A 147 12.83 2.45 -3.72
CA VAL A 147 13.99 2.05 -2.90
C VAL A 147 13.53 1.55 -1.53
N HIS A 148 12.57 2.24 -0.90
CA HIS A 148 11.99 1.75 0.35
C HIS A 148 11.28 0.40 0.20
N PHE A 149 10.57 0.19 -0.90
CA PHE A 149 10.00 -1.12 -1.21
C PHE A 149 11.09 -2.20 -1.31
N GLU A 150 12.17 -1.97 -2.04
CA GLU A 150 13.29 -2.92 -2.18
C GLU A 150 13.98 -3.22 -0.85
N GLN A 151 14.18 -2.20 -0.02
CA GLN A 151 14.69 -2.37 1.35
C GLN A 151 13.79 -3.31 2.15
N ILE A 152 12.46 -3.13 2.07
CA ILE A 152 11.49 -4.00 2.75
C ILE A 152 11.50 -5.43 2.18
N ASP A 153 11.45 -5.60 0.86
CA ASP A 153 11.38 -6.93 0.24
C ASP A 153 12.69 -7.72 0.42
N SER A 154 13.82 -7.03 0.61
CA SER A 154 15.10 -7.61 0.99
C SER A 154 15.27 -7.87 2.50
N GLY A 155 14.24 -7.58 3.31
CA GLY A 155 14.28 -7.76 4.77
C GLY A 155 15.08 -6.69 5.52
N ARG A 156 15.52 -5.62 4.84
CA ARG A 156 16.21 -4.46 5.42
C ARG A 156 15.21 -3.41 5.92
N TYR A 157 14.16 -3.86 6.60
CA TYR A 157 13.17 -2.96 7.19
C TYR A 157 13.58 -2.60 8.62
N ALA A 158 13.95 -1.36 8.84
CA ALA A 158 13.88 -0.78 10.18
C ALA A 158 12.46 -0.24 10.37
N SER A 159 11.80 -0.57 11.48
CA SER A 159 10.45 -0.09 11.83
C SER A 159 10.29 1.45 11.71
N THR A 160 11.43 2.14 11.75
CA THR A 160 11.69 3.59 11.76
C THR A 160 11.29 4.40 10.53
N VAL A 161 10.88 3.79 9.40
CA VAL A 161 10.20 4.60 8.36
C VAL A 161 8.88 5.16 8.90
N ILE A 162 8.39 4.59 10.01
CA ILE A 162 7.41 5.17 10.93
C ILE A 162 8.05 5.20 12.31
N THR A 163 8.52 6.37 12.70
CA THR A 163 9.26 6.67 13.92
C THR A 163 8.53 6.17 15.17
N ASP A 164 9.03 5.10 15.79
CA ASP A 164 8.56 4.67 17.10
C ASP A 164 9.29 5.54 18.15
N PRO A 165 8.56 6.21 19.06
CA PRO A 165 9.20 6.98 20.13
C PRO A 165 10.17 6.16 21.00
N ASN A 166 10.10 4.82 20.94
CA ASN A 166 10.91 3.89 21.72
C ASN A 166 12.07 3.24 20.93
N ASP A 167 12.37 3.69 19.71
CA ASP A 167 13.48 3.15 18.93
C ASP A 167 14.82 3.31 19.68
N SER A 168 15.61 2.22 19.71
CA SER A 168 16.96 2.22 20.27
C SER A 168 17.94 2.99 19.36
N PRO A 169 19.12 3.40 19.87
CA PRO A 169 20.17 4.03 19.07
C PRO A 169 20.50 3.26 17.78
N ASP A 170 20.74 1.95 17.88
CA ASP A 170 21.06 1.10 16.72
C ASP A 170 19.92 1.08 15.69
N GLN A 171 18.65 1.09 16.14
CA GLN A 171 17.49 1.18 15.25
C GLN A 171 17.42 2.55 14.58
N CYS A 172 17.63 3.64 15.31
CA CYS A 172 17.68 4.98 14.74
C CYS A 172 18.80 5.11 13.68
N GLU A 173 20.00 4.58 13.93
CA GLU A 173 21.09 4.58 12.96
C GLU A 173 20.76 3.72 11.72
N ALA A 174 20.19 2.53 11.91
CA ALA A 174 19.74 1.69 10.81
C ALA A 174 18.68 2.40 9.94
N GLY A 175 17.69 3.04 10.58
CA GLY A 175 16.67 3.84 9.92
C GLY A 175 17.26 5.00 9.12
N TRP A 176 18.19 5.74 9.71
CA TRP A 176 18.91 6.81 9.03
C TRP A 176 19.63 6.30 7.78
N ASN A 177 20.37 5.20 7.89
CA ASN A 177 21.11 4.67 6.75
C ASN A 177 20.21 4.21 5.60
N LEU A 178 19.00 3.73 5.88
CA LEU A 178 18.01 3.35 4.87
C LEU A 178 17.40 4.59 4.17
N GLU A 179 17.03 5.62 4.93
CA GLU A 179 16.59 6.91 4.37
C GLU A 179 17.72 7.53 3.53
N ARG A 180 18.94 7.55 4.07
CA ARG A 180 20.13 8.06 3.39
C ARG A 180 20.34 7.40 2.03
N GLU A 181 20.24 6.07 1.97
CA GLU A 181 20.32 5.31 0.71
C GLU A 181 19.26 5.78 -0.31
N ALA A 182 17.99 5.92 0.10
CA ALA A 182 16.93 6.40 -0.79
C ALA A 182 17.23 7.82 -1.34
N TYR A 183 17.65 8.74 -0.49
CA TYR A 183 18.02 10.11 -0.89
C TYR A 183 19.29 10.19 -1.75
N GLU A 184 20.27 9.30 -1.55
CA GLU A 184 21.42 9.17 -2.44
C GLU A 184 20.96 8.75 -3.85
N ARG A 185 20.02 7.81 -3.96
CA ARG A 185 19.44 7.38 -5.25
C ARG A 185 18.68 8.51 -5.93
N GLU A 186 17.95 9.33 -5.18
CA GLU A 186 17.33 10.54 -5.73
C GLU A 186 18.36 11.49 -6.33
N CYS A 187 19.47 11.75 -5.62
CA CYS A 187 20.53 12.62 -6.11
C CYS A 187 21.22 12.07 -7.37
N ASP A 188 21.41 10.75 -7.47
CA ASP A 188 21.92 10.10 -8.68
C ASP A 188 20.97 10.34 -9.86
N PHE A 189 19.68 10.11 -9.64
CA PHE A 189 18.66 10.26 -10.69
C PHE A 189 18.43 11.72 -11.09
N ALA A 190 18.45 12.64 -10.13
CA ALA A 190 18.35 14.07 -10.35
C ALA A 190 19.51 14.57 -11.23
N ARG A 191 20.75 14.09 -10.99
CA ARG A 191 21.90 14.37 -11.85
C ARG A 191 21.73 13.80 -13.26
N MET A 192 21.25 12.56 -13.40
CA MET A 192 21.01 11.93 -14.70
C MET A 192 19.94 12.66 -15.53
N THR A 193 18.92 13.22 -14.88
CA THR A 193 17.79 13.88 -15.55
C THR A 193 17.94 15.40 -15.65
N GLY A 194 19.01 15.97 -15.09
CA GLY A 194 19.21 17.42 -15.04
C GLY A 194 18.16 18.14 -14.19
N TYR A 195 17.78 17.54 -13.06
CA TYR A 195 16.98 18.17 -12.02
C TYR A 195 17.92 18.66 -10.91
N ASP A 196 18.09 19.97 -10.76
CA ASP A 196 19.10 20.61 -9.90
C ASP A 196 18.51 21.24 -8.63
N ARG A 197 17.23 20.97 -8.34
CA ARG A 197 16.48 21.63 -7.25
C ARG A 197 16.44 20.86 -5.94
N LEU A 198 17.14 19.73 -5.83
CA LEU A 198 17.21 18.98 -4.58
C LEU A 198 18.24 19.65 -3.65
N PRO A 199 17.81 20.31 -2.55
CA PRO A 199 18.69 21.16 -1.75
C PRO A 199 19.70 20.38 -0.89
N TYR A 200 19.50 19.07 -0.74
CA TYR A 200 20.37 18.19 0.04
C TYR A 200 21.49 17.53 -0.77
N CYS A 201 21.41 17.51 -2.10
CA CYS A 201 22.39 16.81 -2.92
C CYS A 201 23.77 17.49 -2.84
N SER A 202 24.76 16.73 -2.37
CA SER A 202 26.14 17.17 -2.22
C SER A 202 27.09 16.02 -2.51
N SER A 203 28.25 16.32 -3.10
CA SER A 203 29.34 15.34 -3.28
C SER A 203 30.19 15.17 -2.02
N ASP A 204 30.13 16.10 -1.06
CA ASP A 204 30.68 15.92 0.29
C ASP A 204 29.65 15.16 1.15
N PRO A 205 29.96 13.94 1.63
CA PRO A 205 29.06 13.13 2.45
C PRO A 205 28.57 13.84 3.70
N LYS A 206 29.43 14.62 4.37
CA LYS A 206 29.04 15.32 5.59
C LYS A 206 28.10 16.48 5.30
N ALA A 207 28.29 17.17 4.18
CA ALA A 207 27.39 18.23 3.77
C ALA A 207 26.03 17.67 3.31
N PHE A 208 26.04 16.50 2.65
CA PHE A 208 24.83 15.77 2.31
C PHE A 208 24.05 15.38 3.57
N ASP A 209 24.68 14.71 4.53
CA ASP A 209 24.02 14.29 5.78
C ASP A 209 23.40 15.47 6.55
N ARG A 210 24.12 16.59 6.68
CA ARG A 210 23.58 17.78 7.35
C ARG A 210 22.38 18.39 6.63
N ALA A 211 22.47 18.50 5.30
CA ALA A 211 21.40 19.09 4.50
C ALA A 211 20.17 18.17 4.46
N LEU A 212 20.38 16.86 4.39
CA LEU A 212 19.34 15.86 4.49
C LEU A 212 18.67 15.90 5.86
N PHE A 213 19.44 15.94 6.95
CA PHE A 213 18.90 16.04 8.30
C PHE A 213 18.05 17.30 8.47
N ALA A 214 18.50 18.45 7.94
CA ALA A 214 17.75 19.69 7.97
C ALA A 214 16.43 19.59 7.19
N ALA A 215 16.44 18.94 6.03
CA ALA A 215 15.24 18.72 5.22
C ALA A 215 14.22 17.81 5.94
N LEU A 216 14.69 16.74 6.57
CA LEU A 216 13.84 15.79 7.30
C LEU A 216 13.30 16.35 8.63
N SER A 217 14.14 17.06 9.37
CA SER A 217 13.80 17.58 10.71
C SER A 217 12.88 18.80 10.67
N ALA A 218 12.79 19.49 9.53
CA ALA A 218 11.84 20.58 9.33
C ALA A 218 10.37 20.10 9.27
N GLY A 219 10.14 18.80 9.12
CA GLY A 219 8.80 18.22 8.90
C GLY A 219 8.35 17.14 9.88
N ARG A 220 9.20 16.66 10.81
CA ARG A 220 8.83 15.55 11.71
C ARG A 220 9.15 15.83 13.19
N HIS A 221 8.24 15.43 14.07
CA HIS A 221 8.38 15.46 15.53
C HIS A 221 8.67 14.03 16.03
N ASP A 222 9.92 13.60 15.92
CA ASP A 222 10.30 12.20 16.17
C ASP A 222 11.26 12.06 17.37
N SER A 223 11.49 10.82 17.84
CA SER A 223 12.42 10.41 18.91
C SER A 223 13.88 10.29 18.47
N CYS A 224 14.12 9.88 17.23
CA CYS A 224 15.46 9.72 16.66
C CYS A 224 16.24 11.00 16.28
N PRO A 225 15.66 12.22 16.11
CA PRO A 225 16.41 13.40 15.68
C PRO A 225 17.60 13.75 16.59
N ALA A 226 17.46 13.61 17.92
CA ALA A 226 18.55 13.87 18.85
C ALA A 226 19.70 12.86 18.70
N HIS A 227 19.37 11.59 18.42
CA HIS A 227 20.38 10.56 18.18
C HIS A 227 21.11 10.82 16.86
N TRP A 228 20.38 11.17 15.79
CA TRP A 228 20.97 11.51 14.50
C TRP A 228 21.87 12.74 14.60
N GLN A 229 21.48 13.79 15.32
CA GLN A 229 22.34 14.95 15.58
C GLN A 229 23.69 14.53 16.17
N HIS A 230 23.67 13.66 17.18
CA HIS A 230 24.88 13.15 17.81
C HIS A 230 25.76 12.36 16.84
N MET A 231 25.17 11.41 16.10
CA MET A 231 25.87 10.60 15.09
C MET A 231 26.50 11.46 13.99
N LEU A 232 25.80 12.51 13.56
CA LEU A 232 26.24 13.41 12.50
C LEU A 232 27.22 14.50 12.99
N GLY A 233 27.49 14.55 14.29
CA GLY A 233 28.40 15.52 14.91
C GLY A 233 27.89 16.96 14.81
N MET A 234 26.57 17.15 14.96
CA MET A 234 25.90 18.45 14.94
C MET A 234 25.57 18.99 16.33
#